data_AF-A0A7S3K388-F1
#
_entry.id   AF-A0A7S3K388-F1
#
_cell.length_a   1.000
_cell.length_b   1.000
_cell.length_c   1.000
_cell.angle_alpha   90.00
_cell.angle_beta   90.00
_cell.angle_gamma   90.00
#
_symmetry.space_group_name_H-M   'P 1'
#
loop_
_entity.id
_entity.type
_entity.pdbx_description
1 polymer ?
#
loop_
_entity_poly.entity_id
_entity_poly.type
_entity_poly.pdbx_seq_one_letter_code
_entity_poly.pdbx_strand_id
1 'polypeptide(L)'
;MFAATRRLLGKAKRPLTKPRRGIPRFEGGSSLLPILFPLGRYGVGAKVNRVTWNSPNCYWLITKIKYNKRAIRDDGSIHRGKVWGSLYWRDKLVGTPDRKVPGHCKPRWQLLEEPTDPTRQPLEKGRLHRKYFLQV
;
A
#
# COMPACT_ATOMS: atom_id res chain seq x y z
N MET A 1 -8.58 -48.97 -24.69
CA MET A 1 -9.24 -47.92 -23.88
C MET A 1 -8.27 -47.51 -22.78
N PHE A 2 -7.65 -46.32 -22.84
CA PHE A 2 -6.69 -45.88 -21.83
C PHE A 2 -7.33 -44.83 -20.91
N ALA A 3 -7.48 -45.17 -19.63
CA ALA A 3 -8.02 -44.30 -18.60
C ALA A 3 -6.95 -43.28 -18.15
N ALA A 4 -7.23 -41.99 -18.31
CA ALA A 4 -6.36 -40.91 -17.86
C ALA A 4 -6.68 -40.53 -16.40
N THR A 5 -5.81 -40.92 -15.48
CA THR A 5 -5.88 -40.57 -14.06
C THR A 5 -5.54 -39.09 -13.83
N ARG A 6 -6.53 -38.27 -13.44
CA ARG A 6 -6.33 -36.87 -13.04
C ARG A 6 -5.58 -36.80 -11.70
N ARG A 7 -4.31 -36.37 -11.71
CA ARG A 7 -3.58 -35.98 -10.48
C ARG A 7 -4.10 -34.63 -9.96
N LEU A 8 -4.71 -34.65 -8.77
CA LEU A 8 -5.00 -33.44 -7.99
C LEU A 8 -3.69 -32.88 -7.42
N LEU A 9 -3.27 -31.71 -7.89
CA LEU A 9 -2.17 -30.94 -7.28
C LEU A 9 -2.63 -30.41 -5.91
N GLY A 10 -2.25 -31.13 -4.85
CA GLY A 10 -2.44 -30.68 -3.46
C GLY A 10 -1.74 -29.35 -3.21
N LYS A 11 -2.45 -28.40 -2.59
CA LYS A 11 -1.89 -27.11 -2.16
C LYS A 11 -0.94 -27.34 -0.97
N ALA A 12 0.37 -27.36 -1.24
CA ALA A 12 1.38 -27.38 -0.18
C ALA A 12 1.28 -26.11 0.69
N LYS A 13 1.05 -26.28 2.00
CA LYS A 13 1.16 -25.21 3.00
C LYS A 13 2.65 -24.87 3.14
N ARG A 14 3.05 -23.67 2.74
CA ARG A 14 4.43 -23.19 2.93
C ARG A 14 4.66 -22.92 4.42
N PRO A 15 5.69 -23.50 5.06
CA PRO A 15 6.01 -23.19 6.45
C PRO A 15 6.49 -21.73 6.59
N LEU A 16 5.90 -20.99 7.54
CA LEU A 16 6.31 -19.64 7.89
C LEU A 16 7.60 -19.70 8.72
N THR A 17 8.75 -19.59 8.07
CA THR A 17 10.01 -19.29 8.76
C THR A 17 9.99 -17.83 9.21
N LYS A 18 9.98 -17.59 10.52
CA LYS A 18 10.05 -16.25 11.12
C LYS A 18 11.43 -15.63 10.84
N PRO A 19 11.54 -14.43 10.23
CA PRO A 19 12.83 -13.76 10.17
C PRO A 19 13.19 -13.15 11.54
N ARG A 20 14.48 -13.25 11.89
CA ARG A 20 15.09 -12.69 13.11
C ARG A 20 14.92 -11.17 13.16
N ARG A 21 14.71 -10.63 14.37
CA ARG A 21 14.73 -9.19 14.68
C ARG A 21 16.17 -8.68 14.54
N GLY A 22 16.49 -8.14 13.37
CA GLY A 22 17.67 -7.33 13.12
C GLY A 22 17.25 -6.18 12.23
N ILE A 23 17.77 -4.98 12.48
CA ILE A 23 17.50 -3.78 11.68
C ILE A 23 17.82 -4.12 10.21
N PRO A 24 16.84 -4.10 9.29
CA PRO A 24 17.05 -4.61 7.94
C PRO A 24 17.91 -3.63 7.15
N ARG A 25 19.12 -4.06 6.78
CA ARG A 25 19.86 -3.50 5.63
C ARG A 25 18.97 -3.69 4.39
N PHE A 26 18.62 -2.59 3.72
CA PHE A 26 17.65 -2.51 2.62
C PHE A 26 18.14 -3.15 1.30
N GLU A 27 18.50 -4.43 1.32
CA GLU A 27 18.62 -5.23 0.09
C GLU A 27 17.25 -5.85 -0.23
N GLY A 28 16.28 -5.02 -0.64
CA GLY A 28 14.95 -5.54 -0.97
C GLY A 28 13.81 -4.55 -1.11
N GLY A 29 13.93 -3.32 -0.64
CA GLY A 29 12.93 -2.23 -0.76
C GLY A 29 11.57 -2.53 -0.10
N SER A 30 11.06 -1.60 0.71
CA SER A 30 9.76 -1.80 1.37
C SER A 30 8.58 -1.74 0.39
N SER A 31 7.54 -2.54 0.65
CA SER A 31 6.22 -2.38 0.04
C SER A 31 5.56 -1.10 0.56
N LEU A 32 4.56 -0.60 -0.15
CA LEU A 32 3.95 0.70 0.16
C LEU A 32 3.25 0.74 1.53
N LEU A 33 2.48 -0.29 1.88
CA LEU A 33 1.67 -0.29 3.11
C LEU A 33 2.50 -0.23 4.40
N PRO A 34 3.59 -1.01 4.57
CA PRO A 34 4.49 -0.88 5.72
C PRO A 34 5.12 0.50 5.88
N ILE A 35 5.36 1.22 4.78
CA ILE A 35 5.92 2.58 4.82
C ILE A 35 4.88 3.56 5.35
N LEU A 36 3.62 3.39 4.96
CA LEU A 36 2.52 4.29 5.32
C LEU A 36 1.95 4.00 6.72
N PHE A 37 2.00 2.75 7.17
CA PHE A 37 1.43 2.32 8.45
C PHE A 37 1.90 3.12 9.68
N PRO A 38 3.20 3.43 9.86
CA PRO A 38 3.67 4.22 11.01
C PRO A 38 3.37 5.72 10.90
N LEU A 39 2.92 6.22 9.74
CA LEU A 39 2.68 7.65 9.53
C LEU A 39 1.35 8.10 10.14
N GLY A 40 1.25 9.41 10.41
CA GLY A 40 0.00 10.06 10.80
C GLY A 40 -1.14 9.74 9.82
N ARG A 41 -2.34 9.45 10.36
CA ARG A 41 -3.51 9.03 9.58
C ARG A 41 -3.23 7.84 8.64
N TYR A 42 -2.33 6.95 9.05
CA TYR A 42 -1.86 5.82 8.26
C TYR A 42 -1.21 6.20 6.93
N GLY A 43 -0.70 7.43 6.78
CA GLY A 43 -0.06 7.92 5.56
C GLY A 43 -1.00 8.52 4.52
N VAL A 44 -2.25 8.85 4.89
CA VAL A 44 -3.14 9.67 4.06
C VAL A 44 -2.58 11.09 3.99
N GLY A 45 -2.40 11.61 2.78
CA GLY A 45 -1.74 12.89 2.50
C GLY A 45 -0.25 12.75 2.15
N ALA A 46 0.35 11.57 2.34
CA ALA A 46 1.76 11.35 2.02
C ALA A 46 2.01 11.35 0.50
N LYS A 47 3.17 11.87 0.10
CA LYS A 47 3.68 11.74 -1.26
C LYS A 47 4.66 10.57 -1.33
N VAL A 48 4.39 9.62 -2.22
CA VAL A 48 5.23 8.43 -2.38
C VAL A 48 5.61 8.24 -3.83
N ASN A 49 6.80 7.72 -4.08
CA ASN A 49 7.23 7.34 -5.42
C ASN A 49 7.89 5.97 -5.40
N ARG A 50 8.19 5.46 -6.59
CA ARG A 50 8.97 4.22 -6.74
C ARG A 50 10.43 4.59 -6.95
N VAL A 51 11.33 3.83 -6.35
CA VAL A 51 12.79 4.04 -6.50
C VAL A 51 13.23 3.99 -7.97
N THR A 52 12.51 3.22 -8.79
CA THR A 52 12.77 3.12 -10.24
C THR A 52 12.32 4.33 -11.05
N TRP A 53 11.66 5.31 -10.43
CA TRP A 53 11.23 6.53 -11.10
C TRP A 53 12.34 7.57 -11.00
N ASN A 54 13.10 7.72 -12.08
CA ASN A 54 14.21 8.67 -12.16
C ASN A 54 13.76 10.11 -12.50
N SER A 55 12.46 10.32 -12.74
CA SER A 55 11.95 11.64 -13.09
C SER A 55 11.72 12.48 -11.82
N PRO A 56 12.22 13.73 -11.78
CA PRO A 56 11.86 14.64 -10.70
C PRO A 56 10.34 14.84 -10.68
N ASN A 57 9.79 15.00 -9.48
CA ASN A 57 8.38 15.38 -9.25
C ASN A 57 7.34 14.39 -9.81
N CYS A 58 7.67 13.10 -9.81
CA CYS A 58 6.72 12.02 -10.13
C CYS A 58 6.36 11.26 -8.85
N TYR A 59 5.12 11.39 -8.39
CA TYR A 59 4.68 10.82 -7.12
C TYR A 59 3.19 10.49 -7.13
N TRP A 60 2.80 9.61 -6.23
CA TRP A 60 1.41 9.38 -5.85
C TRP A 60 1.12 10.14 -4.58
N LEU A 61 0.07 10.95 -4.60
CA LEU A 61 -0.51 11.53 -3.40
C LEU A 61 -1.53 10.53 -2.84
N ILE A 62 -1.29 10.01 -1.66
CA ILE A 62 -2.16 8.99 -1.06
C ILE A 62 -3.40 9.65 -0.47
N THR A 63 -4.58 9.21 -0.89
CA THR A 63 -5.85 9.79 -0.44
C THR A 63 -6.66 8.84 0.42
N LYS A 64 -6.61 7.54 0.14
CA LYS A 64 -7.35 6.52 0.90
C LYS A 64 -6.54 5.25 1.03
N ILE A 65 -6.65 4.62 2.19
CA ILE A 65 -5.99 3.35 2.47
C ILE A 65 -6.99 2.44 3.15
N LYS A 66 -6.98 1.17 2.75
CA LYS A 66 -7.79 0.12 3.36
C LYS A 66 -6.91 -1.08 3.64
N TYR A 67 -6.47 -1.21 4.88
CA TYR A 67 -5.77 -2.41 5.34
C TYR A 67 -6.72 -3.60 5.40
N ASN A 68 -6.18 -4.80 5.18
CA ASN A 68 -6.95 -6.03 5.35
C ASN A 68 -7.05 -6.38 6.84
N LYS A 69 -8.22 -6.11 7.45
CA LYS A 69 -8.49 -6.36 8.87
C LYS A 69 -8.27 -7.82 9.29
N ARG A 70 -8.60 -8.80 8.44
CA ARG A 70 -8.38 -10.23 8.74
C ARG A 70 -6.89 -10.54 8.82
N ALA A 71 -6.12 -10.10 7.83
CA ALA A 71 -4.68 -10.32 7.79
C ALA A 71 -3.93 -9.69 8.99
N ILE A 72 -4.39 -8.54 9.47
CA ILE A 72 -3.85 -7.91 10.68
C ILE A 72 -4.19 -8.73 11.93
N ARG A 73 -5.43 -9.23 12.05
CA ARG A 73 -5.86 -10.02 13.21
C ARG A 73 -5.23 -11.41 13.27
N ASP A 74 -5.12 -12.07 12.12
CA ASP A 74 -4.68 -13.47 12.05
C ASP A 74 -3.15 -13.58 12.15
N ASP A 75 -2.43 -12.79 11.35
CA ASP A 75 -0.98 -12.92 11.17
C ASP A 75 -0.19 -11.66 11.58
N GLY A 76 -0.87 -10.59 12.01
CA GLY A 76 -0.23 -9.28 12.22
C GLY A 76 0.24 -8.61 10.92
N SER A 77 -0.20 -9.08 9.75
CA SER A 77 0.37 -8.71 8.46
C SER A 77 -0.19 -7.38 7.93
N ILE A 78 0.63 -6.32 7.96
CA ILE A 78 0.31 -4.99 7.40
C ILE A 78 0.60 -4.88 5.90
N HIS A 79 1.13 -5.92 5.26
CA HIS A 79 1.49 -5.91 3.84
C HIS A 79 0.30 -6.04 2.90
N ARG A 80 -0.88 -6.37 3.42
CA ARG A 80 -2.09 -6.66 2.63
C ARG A 80 -3.12 -5.55 2.79
N GLY A 81 -3.60 -5.04 1.66
CA GLY A 81 -4.61 -4.00 1.66
C GLY A 81 -4.91 -3.49 0.27
N LYS A 82 -5.54 -2.33 0.20
CA LYS A 82 -5.76 -1.55 -1.00
C LYS A 82 -5.38 -0.11 -0.70
N VAL A 83 -4.75 0.53 -1.68
CA VAL A 83 -4.33 1.94 -1.59
C VAL A 83 -4.89 2.67 -2.80
N TRP A 84 -5.37 3.88 -2.56
CA TRP A 84 -5.83 4.82 -3.58
C TRP A 84 -5.10 6.14 -3.43
N GLY A 85 -4.95 6.82 -4.55
CA GLY A 85 -4.29 8.10 -4.61
C GLY A 85 -4.41 8.74 -5.98
N SER A 86 -3.87 9.95 -6.06
CA SER A 86 -3.80 10.72 -7.29
C SER A 86 -2.37 10.66 -7.83
N LEU A 87 -2.20 10.31 -9.11
CA LEU A 87 -0.87 10.31 -9.74
C LEU A 87 -0.52 11.72 -10.17
N TYR A 88 0.62 12.20 -9.71
CA TYR A 88 1.25 13.41 -10.21
C TYR A 88 2.49 13.04 -11.01
N TRP A 89 2.59 13.59 -12.21
CA TRP A 89 3.75 13.44 -13.09
C TRP A 89 4.28 14.82 -13.42
N ARG A 90 5.51 15.13 -13.01
CA ARG A 90 6.09 16.48 -13.11
C ARG A 90 5.15 17.53 -12.49
N ASP A 91 4.66 17.26 -11.28
CA ASP A 91 3.67 18.06 -10.53
C ASP A 91 2.30 18.26 -11.20
N LYS A 92 2.05 17.64 -12.36
CA LYS A 92 0.74 17.69 -13.02
C LYS A 92 -0.08 16.46 -12.66
N LEU A 93 -1.35 16.65 -12.30
CA LEU A 93 -2.28 15.57 -12.08
C LEU A 93 -2.49 14.79 -13.39
N VAL A 94 -2.26 13.47 -13.35
CA VAL A 94 -2.42 12.59 -14.50
C VAL A 94 -3.59 11.63 -14.27
N GLY A 95 -4.63 11.79 -15.10
CA GLY A 95 -5.82 10.95 -15.09
C GLY A 95 -6.81 11.35 -14.00
N THR A 96 -7.63 10.40 -13.56
CA THR A 96 -8.64 10.64 -12.53
C THR A 96 -8.03 10.65 -11.13
N PRO A 97 -8.50 11.56 -10.25
CA PRO A 97 -8.13 11.55 -8.84
C PRO A 97 -8.65 10.28 -8.16
N ASP A 98 -8.09 9.93 -6.99
CA ASP A 98 -8.56 8.82 -6.14
C ASP A 98 -8.54 7.43 -6.80
N ARG A 99 -7.66 7.22 -7.78
CA ARG A 99 -7.54 5.91 -8.43
C ARG A 99 -6.72 4.94 -7.62
N LYS A 100 -6.96 3.64 -7.83
CA LYS A 100 -6.22 2.59 -7.13
C LYS A 100 -4.74 2.64 -7.51
N VAL A 101 -3.85 2.68 -6.51
CA VAL A 101 -2.40 2.67 -6.74
C VAL A 101 -1.99 1.28 -7.25
N PRO A 102 -1.48 1.17 -8.50
CA PRO A 102 -1.06 -0.09 -9.06
C PRO A 102 0.21 -0.57 -8.38
N GLY A 103 0.31 -1.88 -8.12
CA GLY A 103 1.53 -2.47 -7.58
C GLY A 103 1.93 -2.01 -6.18
N HIS A 104 0.99 -1.53 -5.35
CA HIS A 104 1.26 -1.15 -3.95
C HIS A 104 1.89 -2.27 -3.09
N CYS A 105 1.67 -3.54 -3.46
CA CYS A 105 2.29 -4.68 -2.79
C CYS A 105 3.73 -4.96 -3.26
N LYS A 106 4.16 -4.43 -4.41
CA LYS A 106 5.52 -4.62 -4.92
C LYS A 106 6.53 -3.90 -4.03
N PRO A 107 7.77 -4.38 -3.95
CA PRO A 107 8.84 -3.66 -3.25
C PRO A 107 9.28 -2.41 -4.02
N ARG A 108 10.21 -1.65 -3.41
CA ARG A 108 10.84 -0.43 -3.96
C ARG A 108 9.89 0.78 -4.03
N TRP A 109 9.08 0.94 -3.00
CA TRP A 109 8.44 2.22 -2.71
C TRP A 109 9.30 3.01 -1.73
N GLN A 110 9.21 4.33 -1.82
CA GLN A 110 9.87 5.23 -0.88
C GLN A 110 8.93 6.42 -0.60
N LEU A 111 9.08 6.99 0.60
CA LEU A 111 8.37 8.18 1.02
C LEU A 111 9.15 9.40 0.50
N LEU A 112 8.46 10.29 -0.20
CA LEU A 112 9.04 11.54 -0.69
C LEU A 112 8.78 12.68 0.29
N GLU A 113 7.55 12.74 0.81
CA GLU A 113 7.12 13.73 1.77
C GLU A 113 6.13 13.06 2.74
N GLU A 114 6.34 13.30 4.04
CA GLU A 114 5.41 12.90 5.09
C GLU A 114 4.05 13.61 4.88
N PRO A 115 2.96 13.07 5.44
CA PRO A 115 1.66 13.71 5.36
C PRO A 115 1.71 15.03 6.15
N THR A 116 2.06 16.12 5.48
CA THR A 116 1.94 17.48 6.00
C THR A 116 0.45 17.76 6.15
N ASP A 117 -0.06 17.83 7.39
CA ASP A 117 -1.48 18.06 7.67
C ASP A 117 -2.00 19.27 6.86
N PRO A 118 -2.85 19.06 5.83
CA PRO A 118 -3.41 20.16 5.09
C PRO A 118 -4.66 20.59 5.83
N THR A 119 -4.52 21.42 6.87
CA THR A 119 -5.65 22.13 7.49
C THR A 119 -6.38 23.05 6.49
N ARG A 120 -6.02 23.10 5.19
CA ARG A 120 -6.66 23.97 4.19
C ARG A 120 -6.77 23.37 2.78
N GLN A 121 -7.46 22.25 2.63
CA GLN A 121 -8.28 22.05 1.44
C GLN A 121 -9.69 21.65 1.92
N PRO A 122 -10.76 22.39 1.54
CA PRO A 122 -12.10 21.93 1.84
C PRO A 122 -12.27 20.58 1.14
N LEU A 123 -12.32 19.51 1.92
CA LEU A 123 -12.86 18.24 1.47
C LEU A 123 -14.29 18.53 1.02
N GLU A 124 -14.48 18.66 -0.30
CA GLU A 124 -15.77 18.66 -0.97
C GLU A 124 -16.67 17.64 -0.25
N LYS A 125 -17.72 18.16 0.39
CA LYS A 125 -18.62 17.44 1.28
C LYS A 125 -19.41 16.41 0.47
N GLY A 126 -18.80 15.26 0.22
CA GLY A 126 -19.39 14.19 -0.58
C GLY A 126 -19.02 12.82 -0.04
N ARG A 127 -19.76 12.36 0.98
CA ARG A 127 -19.78 10.95 1.44
C ARG A 127 -18.43 10.34 1.85
N LEU A 128 -17.89 10.77 2.98
CA LEU A 128 -17.06 9.87 3.78
C LEU A 128 -17.98 8.89 4.53
N HIS A 129 -18.18 7.70 3.96
CA HIS A 129 -18.81 6.58 4.63
C HIS A 129 -18.05 6.31 5.95
N ARG A 130 -18.73 6.49 7.09
CA ARG A 130 -18.29 6.26 8.49
C ARG A 130 -17.71 4.86 8.79
N LYS A 131 -17.44 4.01 7.79
CA LYS A 131 -17.05 2.58 7.95
C LYS A 131 -15.53 2.31 7.94
N TYR A 132 -14.67 3.33 7.84
CA TYR A 132 -13.25 3.11 7.50
C TYR A 132 -12.22 3.59 8.53
N PHE A 133 -12.64 3.84 9.78
CA PHE A 133 -11.71 3.97 10.89
C PHE A 133 -11.61 2.62 11.61
N LEU A 134 -10.40 2.13 11.84
CA LEU A 134 -10.15 1.18 12.93
C LEU A 134 -10.23 2.03 14.20
N GLN A 135 -11.39 1.98 14.85
CA GLN A 135 -11.53 2.36 16.25
C GLN A 135 -10.93 1.19 17.03
N VAL A 136 -9.75 1.42 17.60
CA VAL A 136 -9.27 0.63 18.74
C VAL A 136 -9.85 1.29 19.99
#